data_AF-A0A1G5V8X8-F1
#
_entry.id   AF-A0A1G5V8X8-F1
#
_cell.length_a   1.000
_cell.length_b   1.000
_cell.length_c   1.000
_cell.angle_alpha   90.00
_cell.angle_beta   90.00
_cell.angle_gamma   90.00
#
_symmetry.space_group_name_H-M   'P 1'
#
loop_
_entity.id
_entity.type
_entity.pdbx_description
1 polymer ?
#
loop_
_entity_poly.entity_id
_entity_poly.type
_entity_poly.pdbx_seq_one_letter_code
_entity_poly.pdbx_strand_id
1 'polypeptide(L)'
;MLDFYKLNSIPILLKNFKVKKAIISGLLDENLANEIFKYDAQFIAITSNFTHPQIKTINGNPLDVLNHQKNYEAIFINDDPNWYTVYNELNIIKKTNDEFPIVFICNNTFPHKRRDTYKNPKNIPQNYKQESIKGLPIIYDGAEIIIEDNYFHACDENTPKNGVSTAIEDFLDENSDIDLVEFKFIEDITILCPKTTISKIRIDKTKHECFDKKLNIENFSDILIENQLLLSYLEKYNIKELNSSVNTNKKIIKDYENKIHVQDSEIKLKESQLIGVTSELNVKDLQIKDFESKLTNKNNDLNSLESKLQSANTEIKYLKNEINNIKSLSKNNEADYIFKIKASNEKINSLEKDLSEIESKMSKDNNDLKVANRNLSKELKVANQDLSNQIKKVNNLYSEIKSTKKLLNAVKQENLHQITELNSKDYCLLCFKEEISNNELEINYFKNQSLIKKFISPSSYLYLLLKSKPNEFLVNFKLYNSLKNSKCFDIGYYLNNNSDIERSRWIKYFSPELHYVCKGFEEKRKFNKKYFNTNSKEELLEYISTCEHEK
;
A
#
# COMPACT_ATOMS: atom_id res chain seq x y z
N MET A 1 55.85 80.97 -0.49
CA MET A 1 56.52 82.17 0.06
C MET A 1 56.72 82.02 1.58
N LEU A 2 55.71 81.59 2.35
CA LEU A 2 55.85 81.27 3.78
C LEU A 2 56.89 80.17 4.08
N ASP A 3 56.95 79.08 3.31
CA ASP A 3 57.93 78.00 3.54
C ASP A 3 59.40 78.44 3.34
N PHE A 4 59.62 79.44 2.47
CA PHE A 4 60.94 80.01 2.21
C PHE A 4 61.44 80.90 3.37
N TYR A 5 60.53 81.55 4.10
CA TYR A 5 60.87 82.33 5.31
C TYR A 5 61.05 81.44 6.54
N LYS A 6 60.28 80.35 6.66
CA LYS A 6 60.39 79.36 7.75
C LYS A 6 61.81 78.77 7.85
N LEU A 7 62.36 78.36 6.71
CA LEU A 7 63.63 77.62 6.62
C LEU A 7 64.90 78.47 6.82
N ASN A 8 64.95 79.70 6.31
CA ASN A 8 66.13 80.57 6.43
C ASN A 8 66.42 81.08 7.85
N SER A 9 65.49 80.87 8.80
CA SER A 9 65.60 81.35 10.17
C SER A 9 66.47 80.45 11.07
N ILE A 10 66.59 79.16 10.75
CA ILE A 10 67.30 78.18 11.61
C ILE A 10 68.81 78.45 11.66
N PRO A 11 69.53 78.69 10.53
CA PRO A 11 70.94 79.09 10.57
C PRO A 11 71.20 80.35 11.41
N ILE A 12 70.26 81.32 11.39
CA ILE A 12 70.35 82.55 12.17
C ILE A 12 70.21 82.23 13.66
N LEU A 13 69.28 81.37 14.05
CA LEU A 13 69.12 80.92 15.43
C LEU A 13 70.36 80.18 15.92
N LEU A 14 70.85 79.19 15.16
CA LEU A 14 72.08 78.45 15.49
C LEU A 14 73.28 79.39 15.65
N LYS A 15 73.40 80.39 14.77
CA LYS A 15 74.43 81.45 14.87
C LYS A 15 74.27 82.30 16.13
N ASN A 16 73.06 82.72 16.47
CA ASN A 16 72.79 83.53 17.66
C ASN A 16 73.14 82.78 18.95
N PHE A 17 72.90 81.47 18.95
CA PHE A 17 73.24 80.57 20.04
C PHE A 17 74.70 80.08 20.00
N LYS A 18 75.46 80.45 18.95
CA LYS A 18 76.86 80.06 18.74
C LYS A 18 77.07 78.55 18.78
N VAL A 19 76.13 77.81 18.21
CA VAL A 19 76.18 76.35 18.14
C VAL A 19 77.38 75.92 17.30
N LYS A 20 78.20 75.01 17.82
CA LYS A 20 79.31 74.35 17.13
C LYS A 20 79.03 72.87 16.95
N LYS A 21 78.22 72.28 17.82
CA LYS A 21 77.90 70.85 17.78
C LYS A 21 76.40 70.60 17.98
N ALA A 22 75.79 69.95 17.00
CA ALA A 22 74.37 69.66 17.02
C ALA A 22 74.07 68.18 16.72
N ILE A 23 73.03 67.64 17.37
CA ILE A 23 72.44 66.35 17.05
C ILE A 23 71.09 66.54 16.37
N ILE A 24 70.79 65.63 15.45
CA ILE A 24 69.48 65.44 14.87
C ILE A 24 69.01 64.03 15.23
N SER A 25 67.91 63.96 15.99
CA SER A 25 67.18 62.75 16.34
C SER A 25 66.04 62.55 15.34
N GLY A 26 66.12 61.50 14.52
CA GLY A 26 65.12 61.20 13.50
C GLY A 26 65.49 61.65 12.09
N LEU A 27 64.51 61.51 11.18
CA LEU A 27 64.67 61.81 9.76
C LEU A 27 64.41 63.29 9.52
N LEU A 28 65.35 64.02 8.92
CA LEU A 28 65.08 65.36 8.40
C LEU A 28 64.56 65.27 6.97
N ASP A 29 63.57 66.10 6.65
CA ASP A 29 63.25 66.42 5.26
C ASP A 29 64.49 67.04 4.57
N GLU A 30 64.73 66.71 3.30
CA GLU A 30 65.90 67.20 2.55
C GLU A 30 65.99 68.74 2.53
N ASN A 31 64.87 69.45 2.48
CA ASN A 31 64.87 70.91 2.49
C ASN A 31 65.29 71.44 3.86
N LEU A 32 64.79 70.86 4.95
CA LEU A 32 65.17 71.24 6.31
C LEU A 32 66.64 70.94 6.59
N ALA A 33 67.12 69.78 6.13
CA ALA A 33 68.51 69.40 6.15
C ALA A 33 69.39 70.42 5.41
N ASN A 34 69.11 70.69 4.13
CA ASN A 34 69.88 71.62 3.30
C ASN A 34 69.98 73.02 3.92
N GLU A 35 68.94 73.44 4.64
CA GLU A 35 68.90 74.75 5.28
C GLU A 35 69.69 74.77 6.60
N ILE A 36 69.53 73.75 7.45
CA ILE A 36 70.33 73.57 8.67
C ILE A 36 71.83 73.54 8.34
N PHE A 37 72.23 72.84 7.27
CA PHE A 37 73.63 72.67 6.89
C PHE A 37 74.26 73.86 6.17
N LYS A 38 73.51 74.93 5.89
CA LYS A 38 74.12 76.23 5.52
C LYS A 38 74.93 76.83 6.66
N TYR A 39 74.66 76.42 7.90
CA TYR A 39 75.41 76.87 9.06
C TYR A 39 76.61 75.94 9.34
N ASP A 40 77.78 76.54 9.53
CA ASP A 40 79.02 75.80 9.78
C ASP A 40 79.08 75.30 11.24
N ALA A 41 78.58 74.08 11.44
CA ALA A 41 78.63 73.36 12.71
C ALA A 41 78.85 71.86 12.47
N GLN A 42 79.30 71.14 13.50
CA GLN A 42 79.41 69.70 13.47
C GLN A 42 78.04 69.06 13.71
N PHE A 43 77.47 68.45 12.67
CA PHE A 43 76.19 67.74 12.74
C PHE A 43 76.36 66.21 12.83
N ILE A 44 75.59 65.60 13.72
CA ILE A 44 75.41 64.16 13.82
C ILE A 44 73.92 63.86 13.66
N ALA A 45 73.58 62.92 12.78
CA ALA A 45 72.20 62.47 12.60
C ALA A 45 72.03 61.03 13.11
N ILE A 46 71.01 60.81 13.93
CA ILE A 46 70.59 59.50 14.41
C ILE A 46 69.40 59.07 13.55
N THR A 47 69.67 58.33 12.49
CA THR A 47 68.67 57.92 11.50
C THR A 47 69.18 56.75 10.67
N SER A 48 68.28 55.89 10.18
CA SER A 48 68.64 54.74 9.35
C SER A 48 68.68 55.04 7.85
N ASN A 49 68.09 56.17 7.40
CA ASN A 49 67.70 56.37 6.00
C ASN A 49 68.23 57.67 5.37
N PHE A 50 69.22 58.34 5.97
CA PHE A 50 69.76 59.59 5.43
C PHE A 50 71.30 59.62 5.44
N THR A 51 71.89 59.97 4.30
CA THR A 51 73.34 60.13 4.11
C THR A 51 73.63 61.48 3.47
N HIS A 52 74.42 62.32 4.13
CA HIS A 52 74.86 63.62 3.59
C HIS A 52 76.38 63.76 3.77
N PRO A 53 77.12 64.34 2.80
CA PRO A 53 78.59 64.35 2.82
C PRO A 53 79.22 65.04 4.05
N GLN A 54 78.48 65.98 4.64
CA GLN A 54 78.95 66.79 5.78
C GLN A 54 78.43 66.31 7.14
N ILE A 55 77.71 65.17 7.20
CA ILE A 55 77.08 64.66 8.43
C ILE A 55 77.62 63.29 8.76
N LYS A 56 77.91 63.09 10.04
CA LYS A 56 78.14 61.75 10.57
C LYS A 56 76.79 61.12 10.95
N THR A 57 76.38 60.08 10.22
CA THR A 57 75.18 59.30 10.54
C THR A 57 75.49 58.19 11.56
N ILE A 58 74.60 58.02 12.54
CA ILE A 58 74.60 56.89 13.48
C ILE A 58 73.29 56.14 13.31
N ASN A 59 73.36 54.87 12.92
CA ASN A 59 72.17 54.03 12.77
C ASN A 59 71.74 53.48 14.14
N GLY A 60 70.47 53.70 14.50
CA GLY A 60 69.87 53.12 15.71
C GLY A 60 68.59 53.84 16.13
N ASN A 61 67.88 53.29 17.11
CA ASN A 61 66.74 53.95 17.74
C ASN A 61 67.27 55.15 18.57
N PRO A 62 66.73 56.38 18.38
CA PRO A 62 67.17 57.53 19.16
C PRO A 62 67.14 57.34 20.67
N LEU A 63 66.16 56.62 21.21
CA LEU A 63 66.07 56.32 22.64
C LEU A 63 67.27 55.51 23.16
N ASP A 64 67.90 54.69 22.32
CA ASP A 64 69.09 53.92 22.67
C ASP A 64 70.39 54.72 22.43
N VAL A 65 70.44 55.45 21.32
CA VAL A 65 71.64 56.16 20.87
C VAL A 65 71.88 57.42 21.69
N LEU A 66 70.85 58.22 21.97
CA LEU A 66 70.97 59.49 22.70
C LEU A 66 71.55 59.30 24.11
N ASN A 67 71.32 58.13 24.74
CA ASN A 67 71.91 57.78 26.04
C ASN A 67 73.46 57.79 26.05
N HIS A 68 74.08 57.63 24.88
CA HIS A 68 75.52 57.60 24.70
C HIS A 68 76.09 58.91 24.14
N GLN A 69 75.23 59.91 23.90
CA GLN A 69 75.58 61.20 23.33
C GLN A 69 75.58 62.29 24.42
N LYS A 70 76.71 62.98 24.57
CA LYS A 70 76.88 64.06 25.56
C LYS A 70 77.46 65.33 24.95
N ASN A 71 77.23 66.45 25.64
CA ASN A 71 77.83 67.76 25.38
C ASN A 71 77.51 68.30 23.99
N TYR A 72 76.23 68.26 23.62
CA TYR A 72 75.73 68.95 22.43
C TYR A 72 75.13 70.29 22.83
N GLU A 73 75.21 71.27 21.94
CA GLU A 73 74.70 72.63 22.21
C GLU A 73 73.31 72.83 21.62
N ALA A 74 72.99 72.08 20.56
CA ALA A 74 71.66 72.00 19.98
C ALA A 74 71.25 70.56 19.67
N ILE A 75 69.97 70.25 19.84
CA ILE A 75 69.39 68.96 19.48
C ILE A 75 68.09 69.20 18.71
N PHE A 76 67.91 68.54 17.59
CA PHE A 76 66.67 68.53 16.83
C PHE A 76 65.94 67.20 17.09
N ILE A 77 64.70 67.25 17.57
CA ILE A 77 63.81 66.09 17.71
C ILE A 77 62.82 66.13 16.55
N ASN A 78 62.98 65.21 15.61
CA ASN A 78 62.14 65.09 14.42
C ASN A 78 61.86 63.62 14.06
N ASP A 79 61.81 62.72 15.05
CA ASP A 79 61.53 61.31 14.80
C ASP A 79 60.02 61.00 14.79
N ASP A 80 59.54 60.03 15.57
CA ASP A 80 58.12 59.68 15.63
C ASP A 80 57.36 60.73 16.47
N PRO A 81 56.39 61.47 15.90
CA PRO A 81 55.70 62.53 16.61
C PRO A 81 54.57 61.97 17.47
N ASN A 82 54.96 61.27 18.53
CA ASN A 82 54.09 60.76 19.59
C ASN A 82 54.63 61.13 20.97
N TRP A 83 53.74 61.13 21.96
CA TRP A 83 54.04 61.53 23.32
C TRP A 83 55.20 60.72 23.91
N TYR A 84 55.15 59.39 23.79
CA TYR A 84 56.12 58.50 24.44
C TYR A 84 57.54 58.75 23.92
N THR A 85 57.71 58.86 22.61
CA THR A 85 59.04 59.09 22.02
C THR A 85 59.58 60.46 22.45
N VAL A 86 58.82 61.54 22.22
CA VAL A 86 59.30 62.91 22.48
C VAL A 86 59.61 63.11 23.98
N TYR A 87 58.70 62.68 24.87
CA TYR A 87 58.88 62.84 26.31
C TYR A 87 60.12 62.07 26.81
N ASN A 88 60.34 60.85 26.34
CA ASN A 88 61.51 60.07 26.76
C ASN A 88 62.82 60.59 26.15
N GLU A 89 62.82 61.08 24.90
CA GLU A 89 64.00 61.75 24.33
C GLU A 89 64.39 62.99 25.14
N LEU A 90 63.43 63.84 25.51
CA LEU A 90 63.67 65.00 26.36
C LEU A 90 64.28 64.62 27.72
N ASN A 91 63.73 63.58 28.36
CA ASN A 91 64.26 63.06 29.62
C ASN A 91 65.68 62.50 29.48
N ILE A 92 65.99 61.81 28.37
CA ILE A 92 67.35 61.34 28.08
C ILE A 92 68.28 62.55 27.91
N ILE A 93 67.89 63.54 27.11
CA ILE A 93 68.68 64.75 26.84
C ILE A 93 69.02 65.49 28.15
N LYS A 94 68.03 65.67 29.03
CA LYS A 94 68.23 66.30 30.34
C LYS A 94 69.17 65.49 31.24
N LYS A 95 69.12 64.16 31.17
CA LYS A 95 69.96 63.27 31.98
C LYS A 95 71.40 63.18 31.47
N THR A 96 71.62 63.25 30.15
CA THR A 96 72.93 62.98 29.54
C THR A 96 73.82 64.21 29.38
N ASN A 97 73.24 65.42 29.43
CA ASN A 97 73.98 66.68 29.27
C ASN A 97 74.05 67.43 30.60
N ASP A 98 75.24 67.92 30.95
CA ASP A 98 75.46 68.69 32.17
C ASP A 98 74.64 70.00 32.17
N GLU A 99 74.56 70.65 31.01
CA GLU A 99 73.64 71.76 30.73
C GLU A 99 72.60 71.32 29.69
N PHE A 100 71.34 71.68 29.90
CA PHE A 100 70.29 71.36 28.94
C PHE A 100 70.53 72.12 27.62
N PRO A 101 70.65 71.43 26.47
CA PRO A 101 70.92 72.06 25.19
C PRO A 101 69.70 72.84 24.70
N ILE A 102 69.88 73.57 23.60
CA ILE A 102 68.74 74.15 22.88
C ILE A 102 68.09 73.03 22.07
N VAL A 103 66.86 72.67 22.41
CA VAL A 103 66.14 71.57 21.77
C VAL A 103 65.10 72.15 20.82
N PHE A 104 65.21 71.82 19.54
CA PHE A 104 64.24 72.12 18.50
C PHE A 104 63.36 70.90 18.29
N ILE A 105 62.05 71.00 18.55
CA ILE A 105 61.08 69.91 18.45
C ILE A 105 60.19 70.20 17.27
N CYS A 106 60.24 69.32 16.27
CA CYS A 106 59.44 69.42 15.06
C CYS A 106 58.07 68.76 15.23
N ASN A 107 57.18 68.99 14.25
CA ASN A 107 55.84 68.40 14.19
C ASN A 107 54.95 68.77 15.39
N ASN A 108 55.12 69.99 15.94
CA ASN A 108 54.26 70.47 17.03
C ASN A 108 52.99 71.21 16.53
N THR A 109 52.44 70.77 15.41
CA THR A 109 51.26 71.33 14.75
C THR A 109 50.25 70.26 14.43
N PHE A 110 49.07 70.66 13.95
CA PHE A 110 48.05 69.71 13.53
C PHE A 110 48.62 68.76 12.44
N PRO A 111 48.36 67.43 12.51
CA PRO A 111 47.55 66.74 13.51
C PRO A 111 48.32 66.35 14.80
N HIS A 112 49.64 66.34 14.75
CA HIS A 112 50.54 65.75 15.76
C HIS A 112 50.59 66.48 17.11
N LYS A 113 50.16 67.74 17.14
CA LYS A 113 50.21 68.59 18.33
C LYS A 113 49.55 67.93 19.55
N ARG A 114 48.38 67.32 19.35
CA ARG A 114 47.53 66.71 20.39
C ARG A 114 47.09 65.28 20.07
N ARG A 115 47.76 64.66 19.09
CA ARG A 115 47.47 63.31 18.60
C ARG A 115 48.79 62.59 18.28
N ASP A 116 48.94 61.38 18.78
CA ASP A 116 50.10 60.55 18.51
C ASP A 116 50.06 60.05 17.07
N THR A 117 51.22 60.08 16.43
CA THR A 117 51.47 59.36 15.18
C THR A 117 52.66 58.43 15.35
N TYR A 118 52.48 57.19 14.93
CA TYR A 118 53.47 56.12 15.04
C TYR A 118 53.94 55.71 13.65
N LYS A 119 55.27 55.76 13.40
CA LYS A 119 55.84 55.12 12.20
C LYS A 119 55.81 53.61 12.35
N ASN A 120 56.09 53.13 13.56
CA ASN A 120 55.93 51.72 13.92
C ASN A 120 55.35 51.57 15.34
N PRO A 121 54.03 51.32 15.48
CA PRO A 121 53.38 51.16 16.78
C PRO A 121 53.98 50.07 17.69
N LYS A 122 54.74 49.12 17.13
CA LYS A 122 55.41 48.07 17.92
C LYS A 122 56.57 48.61 18.77
N ASN A 123 57.09 49.78 18.43
CA ASN A 123 58.19 50.41 19.18
C ASN A 123 57.70 51.08 20.47
N ILE A 124 56.39 51.28 20.64
CA ILE A 124 55.80 51.94 21.79
C ILE A 124 55.30 50.89 22.80
N PRO A 125 55.70 50.96 24.09
CA PRO A 125 55.20 50.04 25.10
C PRO A 125 53.67 50.13 25.23
N GLN A 126 53.03 48.98 25.46
CA GLN A 126 51.57 48.86 25.40
C GLN A 126 50.82 49.82 26.33
N ASN A 127 51.39 50.20 27.48
CA ASN A 127 50.77 51.10 28.46
C ASN A 127 50.78 52.59 28.05
N TYR A 128 51.55 52.95 27.03
CA TYR A 128 51.68 54.31 26.52
C TYR A 128 51.19 54.45 25.07
N LYS A 129 50.78 53.33 24.46
CA LYS A 129 50.30 53.31 23.09
C LYS A 129 48.80 53.57 23.07
N GLN A 130 48.40 54.62 22.36
CA GLN A 130 47.00 54.93 22.08
C GLN A 130 46.42 53.93 21.08
N GLU A 131 45.10 53.74 21.08
CA GLU A 131 44.42 53.04 19.99
C GLU A 131 44.62 53.83 18.69
N SER A 132 45.04 53.16 17.62
CA SER A 132 45.48 53.82 16.39
C SER A 132 45.08 53.07 15.13
N ILE A 133 44.83 53.81 14.05
CA ILE A 133 44.52 53.28 12.71
C ILE A 133 45.53 53.76 11.68
N LYS A 134 45.82 52.92 10.68
CA LYS A 134 46.73 53.26 9.59
C LYS A 134 46.02 54.13 8.55
N GLY A 135 46.54 55.33 8.32
CA GLY A 135 45.81 56.38 7.61
C GLY A 135 44.55 56.78 8.38
N LEU A 136 44.21 58.07 8.41
CA LEU A 136 43.03 58.53 9.14
C LEU A 136 42.35 59.67 8.36
N PRO A 137 41.04 59.58 8.08
CA PRO A 137 40.24 60.77 7.80
C PRO A 137 40.14 61.59 9.08
N ILE A 138 40.88 62.71 9.13
CA ILE A 138 40.85 63.65 10.25
C ILE A 138 39.94 64.81 9.88
N ILE A 139 38.99 65.12 10.75
CA ILE A 139 38.16 66.32 10.59
C ILE A 139 38.97 67.52 11.08
N TYR A 140 39.42 68.37 10.16
CA TYR A 140 40.07 69.65 10.47
C TYR A 140 39.15 70.79 10.04
N ASP A 141 38.80 71.67 10.99
CA ASP A 141 37.96 72.85 10.74
C ASP A 141 36.63 72.51 10.01
N GLY A 142 36.03 71.36 10.37
CA GLY A 142 34.78 70.87 9.78
C GLY A 142 34.91 70.21 8.41
N ALA A 143 36.11 70.13 7.83
CA ALA A 143 36.40 69.39 6.60
C ALA A 143 37.08 68.05 6.91
N GLU A 144 36.65 66.99 6.25
CA GLU A 144 37.33 65.68 6.32
C GLU A 144 38.61 65.74 5.47
N ILE A 145 39.75 65.86 6.14
CA ILE A 145 41.08 65.74 5.54
C ILE A 145 41.53 64.29 5.70
N ILE A 146 41.57 63.55 4.59
CA ILE A 146 42.14 62.21 4.59
C ILE A 146 43.66 62.35 4.59
N ILE A 147 44.30 62.00 5.70
CA ILE A 147 45.75 61.81 5.74
C ILE A 147 46.03 60.43 5.16
N GLU A 148 46.25 60.39 3.84
CA GLU A 148 46.70 59.21 3.12
C GLU A 148 48.21 59.03 3.29
N ASP A 149 48.65 58.75 4.52
CA ASP A 149 50.02 58.37 4.80
C ASP A 149 50.15 56.90 5.24
N ASN A 150 51.39 56.43 5.35
CA ASN A 150 51.69 55.06 5.76
C ASN A 150 51.85 54.91 7.28
N TYR A 151 51.55 55.95 8.05
CA TYR A 151 51.71 55.98 9.49
C TYR A 151 50.39 55.59 10.19
N PHE A 152 50.50 55.31 11.49
CA PHE A 152 49.36 55.01 12.35
C PHE A 152 49.07 56.22 13.22
N HIS A 153 47.86 56.75 13.16
CA HIS A 153 47.43 57.87 13.97
C HIS A 153 46.54 57.39 15.10
N ALA A 154 46.71 57.94 16.30
CA ALA A 154 45.78 57.71 17.39
C ALA A 154 44.36 58.10 16.96
N CYS A 155 43.37 57.28 17.30
CA CYS A 155 41.98 57.48 16.91
C CYS A 155 41.39 58.75 17.53
N ASP A 156 41.78 59.05 18.77
CA ASP A 156 41.35 60.24 19.51
C ASP A 156 42.50 61.24 19.69
N GLU A 157 42.16 62.52 19.71
CA GLU A 157 43.06 63.62 20.09
C GLU A 157 42.73 64.11 21.50
N ASN A 158 43.65 64.85 22.11
CA ASN A 158 43.48 65.46 23.43
C ASN A 158 43.24 64.45 24.57
N THR A 159 43.67 63.20 24.40
CA THR A 159 43.68 62.22 25.50
C THR A 159 44.97 62.36 26.34
N PRO A 160 45.02 61.83 27.58
CA PRO A 160 46.24 61.86 28.38
C PRO A 160 47.41 61.18 27.65
N LYS A 161 48.60 61.78 27.73
CA LYS A 161 49.82 61.25 27.11
C LYS A 161 49.68 61.02 25.60
N ASN A 162 49.19 62.05 24.91
CA ASN A 162 48.87 62.00 23.49
C ASN A 162 49.26 63.30 22.78
N GLY A 163 50.14 63.20 21.78
CA GLY A 163 50.66 64.31 20.97
C GLY A 163 51.94 64.96 21.51
N VAL A 164 52.60 65.70 20.62
CA VAL A 164 53.90 66.36 20.85
C VAL A 164 53.80 67.48 21.89
N SER A 165 52.78 68.35 21.83
CA SER A 165 52.62 69.42 22.82
C SER A 165 52.40 68.86 24.22
N THR A 166 51.65 67.77 24.33
CA THR A 166 51.39 67.11 25.62
C THR A 166 52.69 66.56 26.22
N ALA A 167 53.59 66.00 25.40
CA ALA A 167 54.89 65.56 25.89
C ALA A 167 55.78 66.72 26.36
N ILE A 168 55.73 67.85 25.66
CA ILE A 168 56.47 69.06 26.02
C ILE A 168 55.94 69.63 27.34
N GLU A 169 54.62 69.75 27.48
CA GLU A 169 53.96 70.25 28.68
C GLU A 169 54.28 69.38 29.90
N ASP A 170 54.08 68.06 29.78
CA ASP A 170 54.41 67.10 30.84
C ASP A 170 55.90 67.19 31.25
N PHE A 171 56.81 67.37 30.27
CA PHE A 171 58.23 67.52 30.55
C PHE A 171 58.57 68.85 31.26
N LEU A 172 57.96 69.96 30.85
CA LEU A 172 58.19 71.28 31.45
C LEU A 172 57.63 71.38 32.86
N ASP A 173 56.48 70.74 33.13
CA ASP A 173 55.88 70.63 34.46
C ASP A 173 56.83 69.94 35.45
N GLU A 174 57.65 69.01 34.96
CA GLU A 174 58.67 68.30 35.74
C GLU A 174 60.03 69.04 35.81
N ASN A 175 60.29 70.00 34.90
CA ASN A 175 61.60 70.63 34.72
C ASN A 175 61.52 72.17 34.66
N SER A 176 61.24 72.79 35.82
CA SER A 176 61.02 74.24 35.94
C SER A 176 62.20 75.16 35.57
N ASP A 177 63.42 74.63 35.38
CA ASP A 177 64.62 75.38 34.94
C ASP A 177 64.70 75.54 33.42
N ILE A 178 63.87 74.79 32.68
CA ILE A 178 63.74 74.84 31.23
C ILE A 178 62.51 75.66 30.88
N ASP A 179 62.54 76.32 29.73
CA ASP A 179 61.44 77.15 29.27
C ASP A 179 61.27 77.08 27.75
N LEU A 180 60.06 77.40 27.34
CA LEU A 180 59.57 77.33 25.98
C LEU A 180 59.76 78.69 25.29
N VAL A 181 60.36 78.69 24.11
CA VAL A 181 60.48 79.87 23.26
C VAL A 181 59.61 79.71 22.02
N GLU A 182 58.50 80.44 21.96
CA GLU A 182 57.60 80.45 20.82
C GLU A 182 58.00 81.53 19.79
N PHE A 183 58.27 81.11 18.56
CA PHE A 183 58.46 82.01 17.42
C PHE A 183 57.22 81.97 16.54
N LYS A 184 56.47 83.08 16.48
CA LYS A 184 55.23 83.19 15.67
C LYS A 184 55.40 82.92 14.16
N PHE A 185 56.62 82.86 13.64
CA PHE A 185 56.91 82.65 12.21
C PHE A 185 57.37 81.23 11.88
N ILE A 186 57.59 80.37 12.88
CA ILE A 186 57.99 78.97 12.70
C ILE A 186 56.91 78.09 13.33
N GLU A 187 55.78 77.98 12.65
CA GLU A 187 54.57 77.35 13.20
C GLU A 187 54.79 75.89 13.60
N ASP A 188 55.69 75.16 12.94
CA ASP A 188 55.88 73.70 13.09
C ASP A 188 57.04 73.29 14.02
N ILE A 189 57.82 74.26 14.56
CA ILE A 189 58.99 73.98 15.41
C ILE A 189 58.85 74.69 16.75
N THR A 190 59.06 73.91 17.81
CA THR A 190 59.06 74.38 19.19
C THR A 190 60.47 74.37 19.76
N ILE A 191 60.87 75.42 20.47
CA ILE A 191 62.23 75.53 21.01
C ILE A 191 62.19 75.48 22.53
N LEU A 192 62.91 74.52 23.12
CA LEU A 192 63.17 74.46 24.56
C LEU A 192 64.60 74.85 24.84
N CYS A 193 64.81 75.67 25.87
CA CYS A 193 66.16 76.02 26.32
C CYS A 193 66.16 76.34 27.81
N PRO A 194 67.33 76.36 28.47
CA PRO A 194 67.44 76.83 29.85
C PRO A 194 66.93 78.27 29.98
N LYS A 195 66.25 78.60 31.09
CA LYS A 195 65.80 79.98 31.37
C LYS A 195 66.94 81.00 31.35
N THR A 196 68.14 80.58 31.74
CA THR A 196 69.37 81.39 31.68
C THR A 196 69.75 81.77 30.24
N THR A 197 69.39 80.94 29.26
CA THR A 197 69.67 81.15 27.84
C THR A 197 68.68 82.13 27.20
N ILE A 198 67.41 82.15 27.64
CA ILE A 198 66.39 83.09 27.11
C ILE A 198 66.85 84.55 27.25
N SER A 199 67.46 84.91 28.37
CA SER A 199 67.99 86.26 28.61
C SER A 199 69.04 86.71 27.57
N LYS A 200 69.70 85.76 26.90
CA LYS A 200 70.71 86.00 25.85
C LYS A 200 70.08 86.13 24.46
N ILE A 201 68.82 85.70 24.28
CA ILE A 201 68.09 85.83 23.02
C ILE A 201 67.65 87.30 22.87
N ARG A 202 68.56 88.15 22.38
CA ARG A 202 68.21 89.49 21.87
C ARG A 202 67.41 89.34 20.57
N ILE A 203 66.12 89.05 20.67
CA ILE A 203 65.20 89.36 19.58
C ILE A 203 65.01 90.87 19.64
N ASP A 204 65.85 91.59 18.91
CA ASP A 204 65.79 93.04 18.74
C ASP A 204 64.47 93.35 18.00
N LYS A 205 63.36 93.51 18.75
CA LYS A 205 61.99 93.70 18.21
C LYS A 205 61.90 94.86 17.19
N THR A 206 62.88 95.76 17.19
CA THR A 206 62.99 96.94 16.31
C THR A 206 63.77 96.69 15.01
N LYS A 207 64.53 95.59 14.88
CA LYS A 207 65.29 95.29 13.65
C LYS A 207 64.52 94.52 12.60
N HIS A 208 63.33 94.00 12.92
CA HIS A 208 62.52 93.29 11.93
C HIS A 208 61.88 94.20 10.87
N GLU A 209 61.67 95.49 11.14
CA GLU A 209 61.25 96.47 10.11
C GLU A 209 62.43 97.06 9.30
N CYS A 210 63.68 96.83 9.71
CA CYS A 210 64.86 97.42 9.06
C CYS A 210 65.55 96.49 8.04
N PHE A 211 65.16 95.21 7.94
CA PHE A 211 65.75 94.29 6.97
C PHE A 211 65.32 94.60 5.53
N ASP A 212 64.20 95.31 5.33
CA ASP A 212 63.70 95.73 4.02
C ASP A 212 64.26 97.06 3.51
N LYS A 213 64.92 97.87 4.37
CA LYS A 213 65.32 99.25 4.00
C LYS A 213 66.81 99.52 3.95
N LYS A 214 67.66 98.65 4.51
CA LYS A 214 69.07 98.97 4.77
C LYS A 214 70.07 98.48 3.71
N LEU A 215 69.59 98.05 2.55
CA LEU A 215 70.44 97.71 1.39
C LEU A 215 70.73 98.91 0.48
N ASN A 216 70.06 100.04 0.71
CA ASN A 216 70.09 101.19 -0.17
C ASN A 216 70.80 102.36 0.53
N ILE A 217 72.01 102.68 0.06
CA ILE A 217 72.35 104.01 -0.53
C ILE A 217 73.77 104.51 -0.21
N GLU A 218 74.40 104.27 0.94
CA GLU A 218 75.43 105.25 1.35
C GLU A 218 76.92 104.91 1.17
N ASN A 219 77.31 103.72 0.70
CA ASN A 219 78.74 103.41 0.46
C ASN A 219 79.11 103.17 -1.01
N PHE A 220 78.24 103.53 -1.97
CA PHE A 220 78.40 103.11 -3.36
C PHE A 220 79.49 103.85 -4.15
N SER A 221 79.80 105.13 -3.89
CA SER A 221 80.71 105.88 -4.79
C SER A 221 82.18 105.55 -4.61
N ASP A 222 82.63 105.45 -3.36
CA ASP A 222 84.06 105.38 -3.07
C ASP A 222 84.58 103.94 -3.17
N ILE A 223 83.69 102.98 -2.88
CA ILE A 223 83.90 101.55 -3.16
C ILE A 223 83.92 101.29 -4.68
N LEU A 224 83.21 102.06 -5.52
CA LEU A 224 83.10 101.78 -6.97
C LEU A 224 84.43 101.94 -7.71
N ILE A 225 85.23 102.92 -7.33
CA ILE A 225 86.47 103.29 -8.05
C ILE A 225 87.61 102.34 -7.67
N GLU A 226 87.74 102.02 -6.39
CA GLU A 226 88.71 101.03 -5.91
C GLU A 226 88.31 99.61 -6.34
N ASN A 227 87.00 99.30 -6.35
CA ASN A 227 86.51 98.06 -6.93
C ASN A 227 86.64 98.02 -8.44
N GLN A 228 86.54 99.09 -9.23
CA GLN A 228 86.66 98.97 -10.70
C GLN A 228 88.05 98.46 -11.13
N LEU A 229 89.11 98.90 -10.44
CA LEU A 229 90.47 98.44 -10.69
C LEU A 229 90.69 97.00 -10.20
N LEU A 230 90.20 96.67 -8.99
CA LEU A 230 90.23 95.31 -8.45
C LEU A 230 89.34 94.34 -9.26
N LEU A 231 88.20 94.81 -9.77
CA LEU A 231 87.25 94.09 -10.63
C LEU A 231 87.89 93.79 -11.96
N SER A 232 88.64 94.69 -12.60
CA SER A 232 89.31 94.36 -13.87
C SER A 232 90.40 93.28 -13.72
N TYR A 233 91.12 93.28 -12.59
CA TYR A 233 92.16 92.31 -12.28
C TYR A 233 91.59 90.97 -11.82
N LEU A 234 90.55 90.99 -10.97
CA LEU A 234 89.79 89.81 -10.56
C LEU A 234 88.97 89.26 -11.72
N GLU A 235 88.38 90.07 -12.60
CA GLU A 235 87.69 89.63 -13.81
C GLU A 235 88.67 88.88 -14.71
N LYS A 236 89.87 89.38 -14.96
CA LYS A 236 90.82 88.68 -15.84
C LYS A 236 91.35 87.37 -15.25
N TYR A 237 91.61 87.32 -13.93
CA TYR A 237 92.10 86.11 -13.26
C TYR A 237 90.98 85.10 -12.98
N ASN A 238 89.83 85.57 -12.47
CA ASN A 238 88.61 84.77 -12.35
C ASN A 238 88.16 84.28 -13.71
N ILE A 239 88.11 85.07 -14.78
CA ILE A 239 87.70 84.57 -16.11
C ILE A 239 88.60 83.42 -16.56
N LYS A 240 89.91 83.42 -16.27
CA LYS A 240 90.81 82.33 -16.65
C LYS A 240 90.60 81.07 -15.81
N GLU A 241 90.47 81.22 -14.49
CA GLU A 241 90.24 80.11 -13.56
C GLU A 241 88.81 79.55 -13.68
N LEU A 242 87.83 80.43 -13.87
CA LEU A 242 86.43 80.14 -14.17
C LEU A 242 86.30 79.49 -15.54
N ASN A 243 87.03 79.91 -16.58
CA ASN A 243 87.04 79.19 -17.87
C ASN A 243 87.66 77.80 -17.76
N SER A 244 88.71 77.63 -16.94
CA SER A 244 89.27 76.31 -16.64
C SER A 244 88.24 75.44 -15.90
N SER A 245 87.61 75.95 -14.85
CA SER A 245 86.53 75.26 -14.13
C SER A 245 85.31 74.98 -15.01
N VAL A 246 84.92 75.89 -15.90
CA VAL A 246 83.83 75.71 -16.86
C VAL A 246 84.17 74.60 -17.86
N ASN A 247 85.41 74.52 -18.34
CA ASN A 247 85.82 73.43 -19.23
C ASN A 247 85.87 72.08 -18.51
N THR A 248 86.33 72.04 -17.26
CA THR A 248 86.29 70.84 -16.42
C THR A 248 84.85 70.42 -16.14
N ASN A 249 83.99 71.36 -15.76
CA ASN A 249 82.57 71.12 -15.50
C ASN A 249 81.82 70.70 -16.77
N LYS A 250 82.13 71.26 -17.95
CA LYS A 250 81.59 70.78 -19.24
C LYS A 250 81.96 69.32 -19.50
N LYS A 251 83.17 68.91 -19.15
CA LYS A 251 83.61 67.51 -19.29
C LYS A 251 82.88 66.60 -18.31
N ILE A 252 82.73 67.04 -17.06
CA ILE A 252 81.95 66.33 -16.02
C ILE A 252 80.48 66.22 -16.43
N ILE A 253 79.86 67.29 -16.92
CA ILE A 253 78.47 67.30 -17.43
C ILE A 253 78.34 66.30 -18.56
N LYS A 254 79.27 66.28 -19.52
CA LYS A 254 79.24 65.32 -20.63
C LYS A 254 79.38 63.87 -20.18
N ASP A 255 80.20 63.61 -19.16
CA ASP A 255 80.30 62.27 -18.55
C ASP A 255 79.02 61.88 -17.82
N TYR A 256 78.35 62.83 -17.14
CA TYR A 256 77.04 62.58 -16.53
C TYR A 256 75.93 62.39 -17.57
N GLU A 257 75.91 63.16 -18.66
CA GLU A 257 74.99 62.97 -19.79
C GLU A 257 75.13 61.57 -20.38
N ASN A 258 76.37 61.09 -20.56
CA ASN A 258 76.64 59.73 -21.02
C ASN A 258 76.13 58.69 -20.01
N LYS A 259 76.35 58.89 -18.70
CA LYS A 259 75.84 57.98 -17.66
C LYS A 259 74.32 57.95 -17.62
N ILE A 260 73.66 59.11 -17.73
CA ILE A 260 72.21 59.23 -17.80
C ILE A 260 71.70 58.49 -19.04
N HIS A 261 72.33 58.66 -20.19
CA HIS A 261 71.94 57.98 -21.41
C HIS A 261 72.07 56.45 -21.30
N VAL A 262 73.11 55.94 -20.63
CA VAL A 262 73.27 54.51 -20.35
C VAL A 262 72.17 54.00 -19.42
N GLN A 263 71.87 54.75 -18.34
CA GLN A 263 70.80 54.40 -17.41
C GLN A 263 69.42 54.43 -18.07
N ASP A 264 69.14 55.39 -18.95
CA ASP A 264 67.91 55.45 -19.74
C ASP A 264 67.75 54.24 -20.65
N SER A 265 68.83 53.76 -21.27
CA SER A 265 68.79 52.53 -22.05
C SER A 265 68.54 51.29 -21.19
N GLU A 266 69.10 51.22 -19.97
CA GLU A 266 68.81 50.13 -19.03
C GLU A 266 67.36 50.17 -18.51
N ILE A 267 66.84 51.36 -18.24
CA ILE A 267 65.43 51.55 -17.83
C ILE A 267 64.50 51.07 -18.94
N LYS A 268 64.72 51.49 -20.19
CA LYS A 268 63.93 51.04 -21.35
C LYS A 268 63.97 49.52 -21.52
N LEU A 269 65.14 48.90 -21.30
CA LEU A 269 65.27 47.45 -21.33
C LEU A 269 64.42 46.79 -20.23
N LYS A 270 64.49 47.30 -18.99
CA LYS A 270 63.70 46.78 -17.87
C LYS A 270 62.20 47.00 -18.07
N GLU A 271 61.77 48.13 -18.62
CA GLU A 271 60.38 48.40 -18.98
C GLU A 271 59.87 47.38 -20.01
N SER A 272 60.68 47.08 -21.04
CA SER A 272 60.32 46.06 -22.04
C SER A 272 60.18 44.66 -21.44
N GLN A 273 61.06 44.31 -20.50
CA GLN A 273 60.96 43.05 -19.75
C GLN A 273 59.72 43.01 -18.85
N LEU A 274 59.40 44.12 -18.18
CA LEU A 274 58.21 44.26 -17.33
C LEU A 274 56.93 44.06 -18.15
N ILE A 275 56.86 44.63 -19.35
CA ILE A 275 55.73 44.43 -20.28
C ILE A 275 55.59 42.94 -20.62
N GLY A 276 56.70 42.26 -20.91
CA GLY A 276 56.72 40.81 -21.16
C GLY A 276 56.15 40.01 -19.99
N VAL A 277 56.65 40.24 -18.77
CA VAL A 277 56.16 39.57 -17.55
C VAL A 277 54.68 39.88 -17.29
N THR A 278 54.26 41.11 -17.51
CA THR A 278 52.85 41.52 -17.35
C THR A 278 51.95 40.79 -18.32
N SER A 279 52.39 40.60 -19.57
CA SER A 279 51.64 39.84 -20.56
C SER A 279 51.52 38.35 -20.19
N GLU A 280 52.57 37.74 -19.64
CA GLU A 280 52.53 36.36 -19.16
C GLU A 280 51.59 36.20 -17.97
N LEU A 281 51.61 37.15 -17.02
CA LEU A 281 50.69 37.17 -15.88
C LEU A 281 49.23 37.25 -16.34
N ASN A 282 48.93 38.12 -17.31
CA ASN A 282 47.57 38.22 -17.87
C ASN A 282 47.10 36.89 -18.51
N VAL A 283 47.99 36.18 -19.21
CA VAL A 283 47.67 34.85 -19.76
C VAL A 283 47.40 33.84 -18.64
N LYS A 284 48.19 33.88 -17.55
CA LYS A 284 47.98 33.02 -16.38
C LYS A 284 46.66 33.32 -15.67
N ASP A 285 46.31 34.58 -15.50
CA ASP A 285 45.03 34.98 -14.91
C ASP A 285 43.83 34.49 -15.73
N LEU A 286 43.92 34.56 -17.07
CA LEU A 286 42.89 33.99 -17.94
C LEU A 286 42.78 32.46 -17.80
N GLN A 287 43.91 31.76 -17.65
CA GLN A 287 43.93 30.32 -17.38
C GLN A 287 43.30 29.99 -16.02
N ILE A 288 43.59 30.76 -14.98
CA ILE A 288 42.99 30.60 -13.65
C ILE A 288 41.47 30.78 -13.73
N LYS A 289 40.99 31.85 -14.39
CA LYS A 289 39.55 32.09 -14.58
C LYS A 289 38.85 30.95 -15.33
N ASP A 290 39.49 30.39 -16.36
CA ASP A 290 38.96 29.22 -17.07
C ASP A 290 38.85 27.99 -16.14
N PHE A 291 39.89 27.73 -15.33
CA PHE A 291 39.86 26.64 -14.34
C PHE A 291 38.78 26.85 -13.28
N GLU A 292 38.61 28.07 -12.76
CA GLU A 292 37.55 28.41 -11.81
C GLU A 292 36.15 28.14 -12.39
N SER A 293 35.93 28.47 -13.67
CA SER A 293 34.66 28.20 -14.37
C SER A 293 34.39 26.69 -14.51
N LYS A 294 35.44 25.90 -14.81
CA LYS A 294 35.34 24.44 -14.92
C LYS A 294 35.06 23.82 -13.56
N LEU A 295 35.67 24.34 -12.50
CA LEU A 295 35.50 23.85 -11.13
C LEU A 295 34.08 24.15 -10.62
N THR A 296 33.55 25.34 -10.92
CA THR A 296 32.15 25.68 -10.61
C THR A 296 31.16 24.78 -11.35
N ASN A 297 31.37 24.51 -12.64
CA ASN A 297 30.53 23.57 -13.39
C ASN A 297 30.57 22.15 -12.80
N LYS A 298 31.77 21.64 -12.47
CA LYS A 298 31.93 20.35 -11.79
C LYS A 298 31.21 20.29 -10.44
N ASN A 299 31.23 21.39 -9.68
CA ASN A 299 30.52 21.47 -8.40
C ASN A 299 29.00 21.43 -8.59
N ASN A 300 28.48 22.11 -9.62
CA ASN A 300 27.05 22.05 -9.95
C ASN A 300 26.62 20.64 -10.36
N ASP A 301 27.44 19.94 -11.16
CA ASP A 301 27.21 18.54 -11.51
C ASP A 301 27.19 17.63 -10.26
N LEU A 302 28.13 17.85 -9.33
CA LEU A 302 28.21 17.10 -8.07
C LEU A 302 26.94 17.30 -7.22
N ASN A 303 26.50 18.54 -7.06
CA ASN A 303 25.26 18.87 -6.32
C ASN A 303 24.03 18.21 -6.96
N SER A 304 23.96 18.20 -8.30
CA SER A 304 22.90 17.51 -9.04
C SER A 304 22.93 16.00 -8.78
N LEU A 305 24.11 15.38 -8.79
CA LEU A 305 24.29 13.96 -8.45
C LEU A 305 23.90 13.66 -6.99
N GLU A 306 24.28 14.49 -6.04
CA GLU A 306 23.90 14.34 -4.63
C GLU A 306 22.38 14.38 -4.45
N SER A 307 21.69 15.33 -5.11
CA SER A 307 20.23 15.42 -5.04
C SER A 307 19.54 14.16 -5.60
N LYS A 308 20.06 13.60 -6.70
CA LYS A 308 19.58 12.34 -7.28
C LYS A 308 19.83 11.16 -6.34
N LEU A 309 21.00 11.10 -5.71
CA LEU A 309 21.36 10.06 -4.75
C LEU A 309 20.48 10.12 -3.50
N GLN A 310 20.17 11.32 -3.02
CA GLN A 310 19.24 11.51 -1.91
C GLN A 310 17.83 11.03 -2.26
N SER A 311 17.33 11.36 -3.45
CA SER A 311 16.03 10.87 -3.94
C SER A 311 16.00 9.34 -4.03
N ALA A 312 17.02 8.73 -4.65
CA ALA A 312 17.12 7.26 -4.75
C ALA A 312 17.17 6.59 -3.36
N ASN A 313 17.87 7.19 -2.38
CA ASN A 313 17.90 6.67 -1.02
C ASN A 313 16.54 6.76 -0.32
N THR A 314 15.76 7.81 -0.56
CA THR A 314 14.39 7.91 -0.03
C THR A 314 13.47 6.84 -0.63
N GLU A 315 13.62 6.55 -1.93
CA GLU A 315 12.87 5.51 -2.62
C GLU A 315 13.24 4.11 -2.13
N ILE A 316 14.54 3.81 -1.95
CA ILE A 316 15.00 2.55 -1.34
C ILE A 316 14.42 2.38 0.07
N LYS A 317 14.37 3.45 0.87
CA LYS A 317 13.79 3.40 2.22
C LYS A 317 12.29 3.07 2.17
N TYR A 318 11.55 3.67 1.25
CA TYR A 318 10.14 3.38 1.03
C TYR A 318 9.93 1.92 0.63
N LEU A 319 10.65 1.43 -0.38
CA LEU A 319 10.55 0.05 -0.85
C LEU A 319 10.91 -0.97 0.24
N LYS A 320 11.91 -0.69 1.08
CA LYS A 320 12.24 -1.54 2.24
C LYS A 320 11.08 -1.67 3.22
N ASN A 321 10.39 -0.58 3.52
CA ASN A 321 9.22 -0.61 4.40
C ASN A 321 8.07 -1.42 3.77
N GLU A 322 7.84 -1.25 2.47
CA GLU A 322 6.82 -1.99 1.74
C GLU A 322 7.11 -3.51 1.72
N ILE A 323 8.36 -3.91 1.47
CA ILE A 323 8.81 -5.31 1.58
C ILE A 323 8.58 -5.86 2.99
N ASN A 324 8.88 -5.09 4.03
CA ASN A 324 8.65 -5.52 5.42
C ASN A 324 7.16 -5.72 5.72
N ASN A 325 6.29 -4.82 5.23
CA ASN A 325 4.84 -4.98 5.35
C ASN A 325 4.36 -6.24 4.63
N ILE A 326 4.79 -6.48 3.39
CA ILE A 326 4.45 -7.70 2.63
C ILE A 326 4.92 -8.95 3.37
N LYS A 327 6.14 -8.95 3.92
CA LYS A 327 6.66 -10.07 4.73
C LYS A 327 5.79 -10.34 5.96
N SER A 328 5.32 -9.30 6.64
CA SER A 328 4.44 -9.46 7.82
C SER A 328 3.08 -10.06 7.43
N LEU A 329 2.49 -9.60 6.33
CA LEU A 329 1.22 -10.13 5.78
C LEU A 329 1.37 -11.59 5.33
N SER A 330 2.47 -11.93 4.66
CA SER A 330 2.77 -13.29 4.23
C SER A 330 2.89 -14.25 5.43
N LYS A 331 3.59 -13.84 6.50
CA LYS A 331 3.70 -14.64 7.73
C LYS A 331 2.35 -14.86 8.41
N ASN A 332 1.52 -13.82 8.47
CA ASN A 332 0.18 -13.93 9.06
C ASN A 332 -0.72 -14.87 8.25
N ASN A 333 -0.66 -14.78 6.92
CA ASN A 333 -1.40 -15.69 6.04
C ASN A 333 -0.92 -17.14 6.19
N GLU A 334 0.40 -17.36 6.26
CA GLU A 334 0.98 -18.69 6.48
C GLU A 334 0.52 -19.28 7.83
N ALA A 335 0.49 -18.48 8.89
CA ALA A 335 -0.03 -18.90 10.19
C ALA A 335 -1.52 -19.27 10.14
N ASP A 336 -2.35 -18.49 9.42
CA ASP A 336 -3.78 -18.78 9.24
C ASP A 336 -4.01 -20.08 8.44
N TYR A 337 -3.22 -20.32 7.38
CA TYR A 337 -3.27 -21.57 6.63
C TYR A 337 -2.83 -22.78 7.48
N ILE A 338 -1.76 -22.65 8.26
CA ILE A 338 -1.31 -23.71 9.18
C ILE A 338 -2.40 -24.03 10.21
N PHE A 339 -3.06 -23.01 10.77
CA PHE A 339 -4.16 -23.19 11.71
C PHE A 339 -5.34 -23.94 11.08
N LYS A 340 -5.76 -23.55 9.86
CA LYS A 340 -6.82 -24.23 9.10
C LYS A 340 -6.48 -25.67 8.75
N ILE A 341 -5.23 -25.94 8.35
CA ILE A 341 -4.74 -27.30 8.08
C ILE A 341 -4.78 -28.14 9.36
N LYS A 342 -4.33 -27.59 10.50
CA LYS A 342 -4.35 -28.30 11.77
C LYS A 342 -5.78 -28.66 12.20
N ALA A 343 -6.72 -27.71 12.14
CA ALA A 343 -8.12 -27.96 12.44
C ALA A 343 -8.76 -29.01 11.50
N SER A 344 -8.38 -28.99 10.21
CA SER A 344 -8.84 -29.98 9.25
C SER A 344 -8.27 -31.37 9.54
N ASN A 345 -7.00 -31.48 9.92
CA ASN A 345 -6.37 -32.74 10.31
C ASN A 345 -6.98 -33.33 11.58
N GLU A 346 -7.29 -32.51 12.58
CA GLU A 346 -8.02 -32.97 13.78
C GLU A 346 -9.38 -33.56 13.41
N LYS A 347 -10.08 -32.95 12.45
CA LYS A 347 -11.36 -33.46 11.93
C LYS A 347 -11.19 -34.76 11.15
N ILE A 348 -10.15 -34.88 10.32
CA ILE A 348 -9.81 -36.12 9.61
C ILE A 348 -9.54 -37.25 10.61
N ASN A 349 -8.71 -37.00 11.63
CA ASN A 349 -8.40 -38.01 12.65
C ASN A 349 -9.66 -38.49 13.40
N SER A 350 -10.60 -37.59 13.69
CA SER A 350 -11.89 -37.95 14.28
C SER A 350 -12.69 -38.86 13.34
N LEU A 351 -12.78 -38.51 12.06
CA LEU A 351 -13.50 -39.30 11.06
C LEU A 351 -12.86 -40.67 10.82
N GLU A 352 -11.53 -40.76 10.83
CA GLU A 352 -10.81 -42.04 10.73
C GLU A 352 -11.12 -42.96 11.91
N LYS A 353 -11.22 -42.40 13.13
CA LYS A 353 -11.63 -43.14 14.32
C LYS A 353 -13.07 -43.65 14.20
N ASP A 354 -13.99 -42.80 13.77
CA ASP A 354 -15.40 -43.18 13.57
C ASP A 354 -15.53 -44.28 12.51
N LEU A 355 -14.75 -44.18 11.42
CA LEU A 355 -14.73 -45.14 10.34
C LEU A 355 -14.20 -46.51 10.81
N SER A 356 -13.13 -46.52 11.61
CA SER A 356 -12.61 -47.74 12.23
C SER A 356 -13.64 -48.43 13.14
N GLU A 357 -14.41 -47.65 13.91
CA GLU A 357 -15.46 -48.18 14.78
C GLU A 357 -16.61 -48.80 13.98
N ILE A 358 -17.04 -48.15 12.89
CA ILE A 358 -18.03 -48.66 11.94
C ILE A 358 -17.57 -49.96 11.29
N GLU A 359 -16.32 -50.04 10.82
CA GLU A 359 -15.75 -51.24 10.22
C GLU A 359 -15.75 -52.42 11.20
N SER A 360 -15.40 -52.17 12.48
CA SER A 360 -15.45 -53.20 13.52
C SER A 360 -16.87 -53.73 13.73
N LYS A 361 -17.87 -52.82 13.68
CA LYS A 361 -19.28 -53.16 13.86
C LYS A 361 -19.83 -53.95 12.68
N MET A 362 -19.52 -53.54 11.45
CA MET A 362 -19.89 -54.29 10.24
C MET A 362 -19.27 -55.69 10.22
N SER A 363 -18.02 -55.84 10.67
CA SER A 363 -17.37 -57.15 10.79
C SER A 363 -18.12 -58.07 11.77
N LYS A 364 -18.56 -57.53 12.91
CA LYS A 364 -19.39 -58.26 13.88
C LYS A 364 -20.75 -58.66 13.29
N ASP A 365 -21.48 -57.71 12.70
CA ASP A 365 -22.81 -57.94 12.13
C ASP A 365 -22.78 -58.97 10.99
N ASN A 366 -21.73 -58.94 10.16
CA ASN A 366 -21.55 -59.92 9.08
C ASN A 366 -21.30 -61.34 9.61
N ASN A 367 -20.54 -61.47 10.71
CA ASN A 367 -20.35 -62.75 11.38
C ASN A 367 -21.66 -63.27 11.98
N ASP A 368 -22.44 -62.40 12.63
CA ASP A 368 -23.74 -62.75 13.22
C ASP A 368 -24.74 -63.20 12.13
N LEU A 369 -24.80 -62.48 10.99
CA LEU A 369 -25.59 -62.88 9.82
C LEU A 369 -25.17 -64.24 9.27
N LYS A 370 -23.87 -64.53 9.21
CA LYS A 370 -23.34 -65.82 8.75
C LYS A 370 -23.76 -66.98 9.67
N VAL A 371 -23.82 -66.73 10.98
CA VAL A 371 -24.32 -67.71 11.96
C VAL A 371 -25.83 -67.92 11.80
N ALA A 372 -26.60 -66.84 11.72
CA ALA A 372 -28.05 -66.91 11.53
C ALA A 372 -28.43 -67.68 10.26
N ASN A 373 -27.76 -67.41 9.14
CA ASN A 373 -28.04 -68.05 7.86
C ASN A 373 -27.73 -69.57 7.88
N ARG A 374 -26.67 -69.98 8.59
CA ARG A 374 -26.37 -71.40 8.83
C ARG A 374 -27.46 -72.09 9.63
N ASN A 375 -28.02 -71.43 10.63
CA ASN A 375 -29.09 -71.99 11.47
C ASN A 375 -30.40 -72.11 10.67
N LEU A 376 -30.78 -71.06 9.94
CA LEU A 376 -31.99 -71.07 9.10
C LEU A 376 -31.92 -72.17 8.02
N SER A 377 -30.74 -72.39 7.42
CA SER A 377 -30.53 -73.46 6.46
C SER A 377 -30.70 -74.86 7.07
N LYS A 378 -30.32 -75.06 8.34
CA LYS A 378 -30.55 -76.32 9.05
C LYS A 378 -32.04 -76.54 9.32
N GLU A 379 -32.75 -75.51 9.78
CA GLU A 379 -34.19 -75.58 10.06
C GLU A 379 -35.00 -75.88 8.79
N LEU A 380 -34.68 -75.22 7.67
CA LEU A 380 -35.30 -75.49 6.37
C LEU A 380 -35.10 -76.93 5.89
N LYS A 381 -33.93 -77.52 6.14
CA LYS A 381 -33.68 -78.94 5.79
C LYS A 381 -34.59 -79.88 6.59
N VAL A 382 -34.74 -79.64 7.89
CA VAL A 382 -35.62 -80.44 8.75
C VAL A 382 -37.07 -80.32 8.31
N ALA A 383 -37.56 -79.10 8.09
CA ALA A 383 -38.93 -78.85 7.65
C ALA A 383 -39.26 -79.51 6.29
N ASN A 384 -38.34 -79.45 5.32
CA ASN A 384 -38.52 -80.11 4.02
C ASN A 384 -38.56 -81.64 4.14
N GLN A 385 -37.79 -82.21 5.07
CA GLN A 385 -37.79 -83.65 5.31
C GLN A 385 -39.11 -84.11 5.94
N ASP A 386 -39.66 -83.34 6.88
CA ASP A 386 -40.98 -83.60 7.46
C ASP A 386 -42.10 -83.49 6.42
N LEU A 387 -42.07 -82.46 5.57
CA LEU A 387 -43.06 -82.29 4.49
C LEU A 387 -43.03 -83.47 3.50
N SER A 388 -41.83 -83.95 3.14
CA SER A 388 -41.66 -85.13 2.29
C SER A 388 -42.31 -86.38 2.90
N ASN A 389 -42.16 -86.57 4.22
CA ASN A 389 -42.78 -87.69 4.93
C ASN A 389 -44.31 -87.57 4.98
N GLN A 390 -44.86 -86.36 5.12
CA GLN A 390 -46.31 -86.14 5.05
C GLN A 390 -46.89 -86.45 3.66
N ILE A 391 -46.20 -86.03 2.58
CA ILE A 391 -46.60 -86.35 1.20
C ILE A 391 -46.66 -87.87 0.97
N LYS A 392 -45.70 -88.63 1.49
CA LYS A 392 -45.72 -90.10 1.42
C LYS A 392 -46.96 -90.70 2.09
N LYS A 393 -47.38 -90.19 3.25
CA LYS A 393 -48.60 -90.65 3.95
C LYS A 393 -49.86 -90.37 3.12
N VAL A 394 -49.96 -89.17 2.53
CA VAL A 394 -51.11 -88.79 1.69
C VAL A 394 -51.21 -89.70 0.45
N ASN A 395 -50.10 -90.01 -0.19
CA ASN A 395 -50.09 -90.89 -1.36
C ASN A 395 -50.55 -92.32 -1.03
N ASN A 396 -50.18 -92.87 0.13
CA ASN A 396 -50.65 -94.18 0.57
C ASN A 396 -52.18 -94.17 0.82
N LEU A 397 -52.71 -93.13 1.47
CA LEU A 397 -54.16 -92.98 1.67
C LEU A 397 -54.90 -92.88 0.34
N TYR A 398 -54.33 -92.16 -0.64
CA TYR A 398 -54.91 -92.04 -1.98
C TYR A 398 -54.99 -93.41 -2.69
N SER A 399 -53.97 -94.27 -2.58
CA SER A 399 -54.02 -95.61 -3.16
C SER A 399 -55.08 -96.52 -2.51
N GLU A 400 -55.28 -96.40 -1.19
CA GLU A 400 -56.34 -97.13 -0.48
C GLU A 400 -57.74 -96.71 -0.94
N ILE A 401 -57.99 -95.40 -1.05
CA ILE A 401 -59.27 -94.84 -1.55
C ILE A 401 -59.56 -95.30 -2.99
N LYS A 402 -58.53 -95.37 -3.84
CA LYS A 402 -58.67 -95.85 -5.23
C LYS A 402 -59.11 -97.32 -5.29
N SER A 403 -58.60 -98.15 -4.39
CA SER A 403 -58.95 -99.58 -4.32
C SER A 403 -60.39 -99.81 -3.84
N THR A 404 -60.83 -99.09 -2.82
CA THR A 404 -62.20 -99.18 -2.25
C THR A 404 -63.25 -98.69 -3.23
N LYS A 405 -62.98 -97.63 -4.00
CA LYS A 405 -63.87 -97.16 -5.07
C LYS A 405 -64.10 -98.21 -6.18
N LYS A 406 -63.08 -99.01 -6.49
CA LYS A 406 -63.18 -100.09 -7.50
C LYS A 406 -64.09 -101.22 -7.00
N LEU A 407 -64.01 -101.57 -5.73
CA LEU A 407 -64.86 -102.59 -5.10
C LEU A 407 -66.34 -102.16 -5.06
N LEU A 408 -66.61 -100.90 -4.71
CA LEU A 408 -67.96 -100.35 -4.64
C LEU A 408 -68.70 -100.41 -5.99
N ASN A 409 -68.00 -100.16 -7.10
CA ASN A 409 -68.60 -100.20 -8.44
C ASN A 409 -68.96 -101.62 -8.88
N ALA A 410 -68.21 -102.65 -8.46
CA ALA A 410 -68.53 -104.04 -8.76
C ALA A 410 -69.83 -104.50 -8.08
N VAL A 411 -70.00 -104.16 -6.78
CA VAL A 411 -71.22 -104.45 -6.02
C VAL A 411 -72.46 -103.76 -6.60
N LYS A 412 -72.30 -102.54 -7.15
CA LYS A 412 -73.39 -101.79 -7.76
C LYS A 412 -73.95 -102.44 -9.03
N GLN A 413 -73.11 -103.09 -9.84
CA GLN A 413 -73.55 -103.78 -11.05
C GLN A 413 -74.32 -105.08 -10.76
N GLU A 414 -73.93 -105.82 -9.73
CA GLU A 414 -74.57 -107.08 -9.35
C GLU A 414 -76.00 -106.88 -8.85
N ASN A 415 -76.23 -105.84 -8.03
CA ASN A 415 -77.57 -105.52 -7.52
C ASN A 415 -78.55 -105.02 -8.60
N LEU A 416 -78.06 -104.39 -9.68
CA LEU A 416 -78.92 -103.88 -10.75
C LEU A 416 -79.52 -105.03 -11.59
N HIS A 417 -78.81 -106.15 -11.69
CA HIS A 417 -79.23 -107.32 -12.48
C HIS A 417 -80.31 -108.15 -11.76
N GLN A 418 -80.36 -108.12 -10.43
CA GLN A 418 -81.36 -108.85 -9.64
C GLN A 418 -82.74 -108.14 -9.59
N ILE A 419 -82.77 -106.81 -9.66
CA ILE A 419 -84.02 -106.01 -9.58
C ILE A 419 -84.85 -106.10 -10.88
N THR A 420 -84.21 -106.23 -12.04
CA THR A 420 -84.91 -106.35 -13.33
C THR A 420 -85.61 -107.70 -13.53
N GLU A 421 -85.12 -108.77 -12.91
CA GLU A 421 -85.73 -110.09 -13.03
C GLU A 421 -87.02 -110.24 -12.20
N LEU A 422 -87.08 -109.64 -11.01
CA LEU A 422 -88.23 -109.72 -10.10
C LEU A 422 -89.48 -108.97 -10.62
N ASN A 423 -89.31 -107.79 -11.22
CA ASN A 423 -90.44 -106.97 -11.71
C ASN A 423 -91.18 -107.59 -12.91
N SER A 424 -90.55 -108.50 -13.65
CA SER A 424 -91.18 -109.18 -14.80
C SER A 424 -92.17 -110.29 -14.38
N LYS A 425 -91.99 -110.86 -13.17
CA LYS A 425 -92.81 -111.98 -12.67
C LYS A 425 -94.11 -111.51 -11.98
N ASP A 426 -94.14 -110.33 -11.34
CA ASP A 426 -95.32 -109.81 -10.63
C ASP A 426 -96.45 -109.33 -11.57
N TYR A 427 -96.13 -108.77 -12.74
CA TYR A 427 -97.14 -108.23 -13.66
C TYR A 427 -98.01 -109.32 -14.31
N CYS A 428 -97.45 -110.51 -14.57
CA CYS A 428 -98.21 -111.62 -15.18
C CYS A 428 -99.23 -112.27 -14.22
N LEU A 429 -99.03 -112.19 -12.91
CA LEU A 429 -99.88 -112.87 -11.92
C LEU A 429 -101.21 -112.14 -11.65
N LEU A 430 -101.23 -110.81 -11.82
CA LEU A 430 -102.41 -109.97 -11.61
C LEU A 430 -103.46 -110.12 -12.72
N CYS A 431 -103.05 -110.20 -13.98
CA CYS A 431 -103.98 -110.33 -15.11
C CYS A 431 -104.75 -111.67 -15.10
N PHE A 432 -104.14 -112.75 -14.62
CA PHE A 432 -104.74 -114.09 -14.62
C PHE A 432 -105.88 -114.24 -13.59
N LYS A 433 -105.81 -113.54 -12.45
CA LYS A 433 -106.85 -113.60 -11.40
C LYS A 433 -108.18 -112.96 -11.84
N GLU A 434 -108.11 -111.88 -12.61
CA GLU A 434 -109.29 -111.11 -13.02
C GLU A 434 -110.15 -111.88 -14.05
N GLU A 435 -109.51 -112.68 -14.91
CA GLU A 435 -110.16 -113.47 -15.95
C GLU A 435 -110.91 -114.69 -15.39
N ILE A 436 -110.35 -115.34 -14.35
CA ILE A 436 -111.00 -116.46 -13.66
C ILE A 436 -112.34 -116.02 -13.04
N SER A 437 -112.38 -114.83 -12.42
CA SER A 437 -113.58 -114.32 -11.74
C SER A 437 -114.76 -114.06 -12.71
N ASN A 438 -114.50 -113.57 -13.92
CA ASN A 438 -115.56 -113.32 -14.90
C ASN A 438 -116.17 -114.63 -15.42
N ASN A 439 -115.32 -115.64 -15.67
CA ASN A 439 -115.76 -116.94 -16.19
C ASN A 439 -116.66 -117.70 -15.20
N GLU A 440 -116.39 -117.62 -13.89
CA GLU A 440 -117.25 -118.26 -12.88
C GLU A 440 -118.69 -117.70 -12.88
N LEU A 441 -118.84 -116.39 -13.02
CA LEU A 441 -120.15 -115.73 -13.03
C LEU A 441 -120.98 -116.09 -14.27
N GLU A 442 -120.35 -116.16 -15.43
CA GLU A 442 -121.01 -116.59 -16.67
C GLU A 442 -121.52 -118.03 -16.58
N ILE A 443 -120.68 -118.95 -16.07
CA ILE A 443 -121.04 -120.35 -15.88
C ILE A 443 -122.24 -120.49 -14.93
N ASN A 444 -122.25 -119.75 -13.81
CA ASN A 444 -123.34 -119.79 -12.84
C ASN A 444 -124.67 -119.27 -13.42
N TYR A 445 -124.63 -118.24 -14.28
CA TYR A 445 -125.82 -117.74 -14.96
C TYR A 445 -126.44 -118.81 -15.87
N PHE A 446 -125.65 -119.46 -16.72
CA PHE A 446 -126.17 -120.47 -17.65
C PHE A 446 -126.65 -121.75 -16.95
N LYS A 447 -126.00 -122.17 -15.85
CA LYS A 447 -126.44 -123.34 -15.07
C LYS A 447 -127.84 -123.17 -14.47
N ASN A 448 -128.23 -121.94 -14.13
CA ASN A 448 -129.48 -121.67 -13.43
C ASN A 448 -130.70 -121.41 -14.35
N GLN A 449 -130.56 -121.51 -15.68
CA GLN A 449 -131.68 -121.34 -16.62
C GLN A 449 -132.42 -122.67 -16.93
N SER A 450 -133.70 -122.77 -16.57
CA SER A 450 -134.55 -123.92 -16.92
C SER A 450 -134.91 -123.97 -18.41
N LEU A 451 -134.89 -125.18 -19.00
CA LEU A 451 -135.00 -125.49 -20.44
C LEU A 451 -136.17 -124.85 -21.22
N ILE A 452 -137.23 -124.38 -20.54
CA ILE A 452 -138.44 -123.82 -21.17
C ILE A 452 -138.23 -122.41 -21.77
N LYS A 453 -137.11 -121.71 -21.48
CA LYS A 453 -136.85 -120.34 -21.99
C LYS A 453 -136.07 -120.25 -23.32
N LYS A 454 -135.80 -121.38 -23.99
CA LYS A 454 -135.03 -121.42 -25.25
C LYS A 454 -135.79 -120.99 -26.50
N PHE A 455 -137.12 -120.92 -26.46
CA PHE A 455 -137.94 -120.37 -27.54
C PHE A 455 -138.57 -119.08 -27.04
N ILE A 456 -138.48 -118.02 -27.86
CA ILE A 456 -138.89 -116.62 -27.58
C ILE A 456 -140.05 -116.60 -26.59
N SER A 457 -139.73 -116.38 -25.30
CA SER A 457 -140.79 -116.26 -24.31
C SER A 457 -141.61 -115.04 -24.74
N PRO A 458 -142.94 -115.18 -24.93
CA PRO A 458 -143.79 -114.03 -25.17
C PRO A 458 -143.52 -112.92 -24.16
N SER A 459 -143.09 -113.26 -22.93
CA SER A 459 -142.73 -112.30 -21.89
C SER A 459 -141.62 -111.32 -22.27
N SER A 460 -140.57 -111.71 -23.03
CA SER A 460 -139.48 -110.76 -23.38
C SER A 460 -139.94 -109.77 -24.45
N TYR A 461 -140.70 -110.24 -25.44
CA TYR A 461 -141.32 -109.38 -26.46
C TYR A 461 -142.35 -108.45 -25.82
N LEU A 462 -143.25 -109.00 -24.98
CA LEU A 462 -144.26 -108.23 -24.26
C LEU A 462 -143.60 -107.20 -23.32
N TYR A 463 -142.50 -107.57 -22.67
CA TYR A 463 -141.75 -106.67 -21.80
C TYR A 463 -141.10 -105.53 -22.57
N LEU A 464 -140.46 -105.83 -23.71
CA LEU A 464 -139.97 -104.80 -24.63
C LEU A 464 -141.09 -103.89 -25.10
N LEU A 465 -142.28 -104.44 -25.40
CA LEU A 465 -143.43 -103.69 -25.89
C LEU A 465 -144.01 -102.76 -24.82
N LEU A 466 -144.06 -103.21 -23.57
CA LEU A 466 -144.51 -102.42 -22.42
C LEU A 466 -143.51 -101.35 -21.98
N LYS A 467 -142.20 -101.56 -22.20
CA LYS A 467 -141.15 -100.65 -21.72
C LYS A 467 -140.56 -99.76 -22.79
N SER A 468 -140.66 -100.12 -24.06
CA SER A 468 -140.21 -99.26 -25.15
C SER A 468 -141.26 -98.20 -25.44
N LYS A 469 -140.80 -96.97 -25.72
CA LYS A 469 -141.69 -95.97 -26.33
C LYS A 469 -142.13 -96.47 -27.71
N PRO A 470 -143.31 -96.07 -28.22
CA PRO A 470 -143.87 -96.60 -29.47
C PRO A 470 -142.90 -96.52 -30.66
N ASN A 471 -142.12 -95.43 -30.74
CA ASN A 471 -141.18 -95.18 -31.83
C ASN A 471 -139.84 -95.92 -31.66
N GLU A 472 -139.52 -96.42 -30.46
CA GLU A 472 -138.23 -97.05 -30.13
C GLU A 472 -138.29 -98.58 -30.09
N PHE A 473 -139.50 -99.15 -30.07
CA PHE A 473 -139.70 -100.59 -29.92
C PHE A 473 -138.93 -101.42 -30.95
N LEU A 474 -138.96 -101.00 -32.21
CA LEU A 474 -138.33 -101.73 -33.31
C LEU A 474 -136.80 -101.76 -33.17
N VAL A 475 -136.21 -100.66 -32.70
CA VAL A 475 -134.77 -100.54 -32.45
C VAL A 475 -134.35 -101.36 -31.23
N ASN A 476 -135.07 -101.24 -30.12
CA ASN A 476 -134.82 -102.03 -28.92
C ASN A 476 -134.95 -103.54 -29.19
N PHE A 477 -135.95 -103.94 -29.99
CA PHE A 477 -136.15 -105.34 -30.36
C PHE A 477 -134.99 -105.87 -31.21
N LYS A 478 -134.53 -105.10 -32.22
CA LYS A 478 -133.35 -105.45 -33.02
C LYS A 478 -132.11 -105.54 -32.13
N LEU A 479 -131.88 -104.55 -31.28
CA LEU A 479 -130.71 -104.47 -30.40
C LEU A 479 -130.65 -105.63 -29.42
N TYR A 480 -131.78 -106.00 -28.82
CA TYR A 480 -131.86 -107.16 -27.93
C TYR A 480 -131.49 -108.45 -28.64
N ASN A 481 -132.01 -108.67 -29.86
CA ASN A 481 -131.68 -109.86 -30.62
C ASN A 481 -130.21 -109.89 -31.07
N SER A 482 -129.65 -108.75 -31.50
CA SER A 482 -128.23 -108.64 -31.86
C SER A 482 -127.33 -108.92 -30.66
N LEU A 483 -127.62 -108.33 -29.49
CA LEU A 483 -126.83 -108.57 -28.28
C LEU A 483 -126.93 -110.01 -27.79
N LYS A 484 -128.12 -110.60 -27.81
CA LYS A 484 -128.33 -111.98 -27.36
C LYS A 484 -127.58 -113.00 -28.23
N ASN A 485 -127.47 -112.75 -29.53
CA ASN A 485 -126.85 -113.69 -30.46
C ASN A 485 -125.37 -113.41 -30.71
N SER A 486 -124.89 -112.22 -30.38
CA SER A 486 -123.50 -111.83 -30.55
C SER A 486 -122.65 -112.28 -29.38
N LYS A 487 -121.38 -112.60 -29.67
CA LYS A 487 -120.34 -112.81 -28.63
C LYS A 487 -119.82 -111.50 -28.05
N CYS A 488 -120.35 -110.35 -28.46
CA CYS A 488 -119.87 -109.06 -27.99
C CYS A 488 -120.44 -108.71 -26.61
N PHE A 489 -121.56 -109.31 -26.21
CA PHE A 489 -122.07 -109.21 -24.84
C PHE A 489 -121.39 -110.27 -23.96
N ASP A 490 -120.45 -109.82 -23.13
CA ASP A 490 -119.79 -110.68 -22.15
C ASP A 490 -120.66 -110.70 -20.89
N ILE A 491 -121.41 -111.78 -20.73
CA ILE A 491 -122.34 -111.94 -19.62
C ILE A 491 -121.57 -111.97 -18.30
N GLY A 492 -120.44 -112.69 -18.23
CA GLY A 492 -119.61 -112.77 -17.02
C GLY A 492 -119.11 -111.41 -16.59
N TYR A 493 -118.50 -110.66 -17.50
CA TYR A 493 -118.06 -109.28 -17.27
C TYR A 493 -119.22 -108.36 -16.89
N TYR A 494 -120.34 -108.43 -17.61
CA TYR A 494 -121.49 -107.56 -17.34
C TYR A 494 -122.05 -107.82 -15.95
N LEU A 495 -122.22 -109.09 -15.55
CA LEU A 495 -122.69 -109.44 -14.20
C LEU A 495 -121.66 -109.04 -13.13
N ASN A 496 -120.36 -109.28 -13.34
CA ASN A 496 -119.32 -108.95 -12.38
C ASN A 496 -119.29 -107.44 -12.06
N ASN A 497 -119.44 -106.61 -13.09
CA ASN A 497 -119.45 -105.16 -12.93
C ASN A 497 -120.82 -104.58 -12.56
N ASN A 498 -121.89 -105.39 -12.57
CA ASN A 498 -123.27 -104.96 -12.34
C ASN A 498 -124.01 -105.91 -11.40
N SER A 499 -123.42 -106.13 -10.22
CA SER A 499 -123.90 -107.07 -9.21
C SER A 499 -125.31 -106.77 -8.67
N ASP A 500 -125.83 -105.56 -8.88
CA ASP A 500 -127.21 -105.18 -8.55
C ASP A 500 -128.24 -105.93 -9.41
N ILE A 501 -127.88 -106.31 -10.64
CA ILE A 501 -128.74 -107.06 -11.53
C ILE A 501 -128.94 -108.49 -11.00
N GLU A 502 -127.86 -109.13 -10.52
CA GLU A 502 -127.88 -110.47 -9.94
C GLU A 502 -128.75 -110.55 -8.68
N ARG A 503 -128.72 -109.51 -7.86
CA ARG A 503 -129.52 -109.42 -6.62
C ARG A 503 -130.99 -109.13 -6.88
N SER A 504 -131.30 -108.40 -7.96
CA SER A 504 -132.67 -108.15 -8.35
C SER A 504 -133.28 -109.45 -8.89
N ARG A 505 -134.55 -109.74 -8.57
CA ARG A 505 -135.29 -110.88 -9.16
C ARG A 505 -135.36 -110.82 -10.70
N TRP A 506 -134.78 -109.79 -11.33
CA TRP A 506 -134.74 -109.56 -12.76
C TRP A 506 -134.17 -110.74 -13.54
N ILE A 507 -132.97 -111.24 -13.20
CA ILE A 507 -132.33 -112.36 -13.92
C ILE A 507 -133.16 -113.66 -13.87
N LYS A 508 -134.00 -113.81 -12.85
CA LYS A 508 -134.95 -114.94 -12.77
C LYS A 508 -135.98 -114.90 -13.89
N TYR A 509 -136.37 -113.72 -14.35
CA TYR A 509 -137.43 -113.53 -15.34
C TYR A 509 -136.90 -113.15 -16.73
N PHE A 510 -135.85 -112.34 -16.79
CA PHE A 510 -135.32 -111.69 -17.99
C PHE A 510 -133.80 -111.87 -18.12
N SER A 511 -133.27 -111.75 -19.34
CA SER A 511 -131.84 -111.93 -19.57
C SER A 511 -131.04 -110.62 -19.34
N PRO A 512 -129.72 -110.68 -19.05
CA PRO A 512 -128.88 -109.51 -18.86
C PRO A 512 -128.81 -108.59 -20.09
N GLU A 513 -128.88 -109.15 -21.30
CA GLU A 513 -128.96 -108.41 -22.55
C GLU A 513 -130.27 -107.63 -22.62
N LEU A 514 -131.39 -108.24 -22.20
CA LEU A 514 -132.67 -107.55 -22.11
C LEU A 514 -132.63 -106.43 -21.07
N HIS A 515 -131.99 -106.67 -19.91
CA HIS A 515 -131.75 -105.62 -18.92
C HIS A 515 -130.95 -104.47 -19.55
N TYR A 516 -129.88 -104.79 -20.28
CA TYR A 516 -129.04 -103.78 -20.91
C TYR A 516 -129.85 -102.93 -21.89
N VAL A 517 -130.59 -103.55 -22.81
CA VAL A 517 -131.38 -102.81 -23.80
C VAL A 517 -132.46 -101.93 -23.16
N CYS A 518 -133.17 -102.45 -22.16
CA CYS A 518 -134.26 -101.72 -21.53
C CYS A 518 -133.81 -100.67 -20.50
N LYS A 519 -132.61 -100.82 -19.90
CA LYS A 519 -132.17 -99.99 -18.79
C LYS A 519 -130.67 -99.73 -18.79
N GLY A 520 -129.85 -100.77 -18.94
CA GLY A 520 -128.39 -100.66 -18.81
C GLY A 520 -127.73 -99.72 -19.82
N PHE A 521 -128.30 -99.55 -21.02
CA PHE A 521 -127.83 -98.59 -22.02
C PHE A 521 -127.99 -97.15 -21.53
N GLU A 522 -129.17 -96.79 -21.02
CA GLU A 522 -129.45 -95.44 -20.49
C GLU A 522 -128.61 -95.18 -19.22
N GLU A 523 -128.35 -96.22 -18.44
CA GLU A 523 -127.45 -96.18 -17.28
C GLU A 523 -125.96 -96.20 -17.64
N LYS A 524 -125.61 -96.22 -18.94
CA LYS A 524 -124.22 -96.28 -19.46
C LYS A 524 -123.39 -97.44 -18.92
N ARG A 525 -124.03 -98.57 -18.64
CA ARG A 525 -123.34 -99.79 -18.20
C ARG A 525 -122.48 -100.34 -19.32
N LYS A 526 -121.39 -101.02 -18.96
CA LYS A 526 -120.49 -101.65 -19.94
C LYS A 526 -120.79 -103.13 -20.06
N PHE A 527 -121.16 -103.58 -21.24
CA PHE A 527 -121.47 -104.99 -21.49
C PHE A 527 -120.28 -105.87 -21.88
N ASN A 528 -119.09 -105.31 -22.03
CA ASN A 528 -117.83 -106.05 -22.19
C ASN A 528 -116.61 -105.19 -21.78
N LYS A 529 -115.43 -105.81 -21.63
CA LYS A 529 -114.17 -105.12 -21.25
C LYS A 529 -113.69 -104.11 -22.29
N LYS A 530 -114.04 -104.30 -23.57
CA LYS A 530 -113.67 -103.44 -24.72
C LYS A 530 -114.66 -102.30 -25.01
N TYR A 531 -115.55 -101.99 -24.05
CA TYR A 531 -116.71 -101.12 -24.19
C TYR A 531 -116.62 -100.01 -25.25
N PHE A 532 -117.57 -100.02 -26.17
CA PHE A 532 -117.81 -98.96 -27.13
C PHE A 532 -118.83 -97.96 -26.57
N ASN A 533 -118.42 -96.68 -26.49
CA ASN A 533 -119.23 -95.63 -25.91
C ASN A 533 -120.02 -94.93 -27.03
N THR A 534 -121.35 -95.08 -27.02
CA THR A 534 -122.25 -94.42 -27.97
C THR A 534 -123.49 -93.90 -27.26
N ASN A 535 -124.06 -92.80 -27.78
CA ASN A 535 -125.23 -92.15 -27.21
C ASN A 535 -126.54 -92.58 -27.89
N SER A 536 -126.49 -93.35 -28.99
CA SER A 536 -127.69 -93.84 -29.68
C SER A 536 -127.71 -95.37 -29.74
N LYS A 537 -128.91 -95.95 -29.59
CA LYS A 537 -129.08 -97.41 -29.65
C LYS A 537 -128.88 -97.93 -31.08
N GLU A 538 -129.10 -97.05 -32.07
CA GLU A 538 -128.89 -97.29 -33.48
C GLU A 538 -127.40 -97.43 -33.82
N GLU A 539 -126.54 -96.53 -33.33
CA GLU A 539 -125.08 -96.66 -33.49
C GLU A 539 -124.56 -97.90 -32.76
N LEU A 540 -125.13 -98.21 -31.59
CA LEU A 540 -124.73 -99.43 -30.91
C LEU A 540 -125.09 -100.68 -31.72
N LEU A 541 -126.26 -100.68 -32.36
CA LEU A 541 -126.68 -101.77 -33.26
C LEU A 541 -125.68 -101.95 -34.42
N GLU A 542 -125.20 -100.84 -34.99
CA GLU A 542 -124.19 -100.84 -36.05
C GLU A 542 -122.83 -101.36 -35.55
N TYR A 543 -122.41 -100.97 -34.34
CA TYR A 543 -121.20 -101.49 -33.71
C TYR A 543 -121.26 -103.01 -33.44
N ILE A 544 -122.42 -103.51 -32.99
CA ILE A 544 -122.59 -104.95 -32.76
C ILE A 544 -122.55 -105.71 -34.08
N SER A 545 -123.15 -105.14 -35.13
CA SER A 545 -123.14 -105.72 -36.47
C SER A 545 -121.72 -105.80 -37.06
N THR A 546 -120.87 -104.81 -36.78
CA THR A 546 -119.45 -104.83 -37.20
C THR A 546 -118.61 -105.79 -36.34
N CYS A 547 -118.87 -105.90 -35.04
CA CYS A 547 -118.22 -106.90 -34.17
C CYS A 547 -118.50 -108.35 -34.57
N GLU A 548 -119.64 -108.61 -35.24
CA GLU A 548 -119.95 -109.93 -35.81
C GLU A 548 -119.22 -110.20 -37.13
N HIS A 549 -118.74 -109.16 -37.84
CA HIS A 549 -117.95 -109.29 -39.06
C HIS A 549 -116.42 -109.40 -38.83
N GLU A 550 -115.92 -109.06 -37.64
CA GLU A 550 -114.50 -109.24 -37.27
C GLU A 550 -114.21 -110.59 -36.57
N LYS A 551 -114.95 -111.64 -36.93
CA LYS A 551 -114.64 -113.02 -36.54
C LYS A 551 -114.58 -113.97 -37.72
#